data_AF-A0A7X3ZE68-F1
#
_entry.id   AF-A0A7X3ZE68-F1
#
_cell.length_a   1.000
_cell.length_b   1.000
_cell.length_c   1.000
_cell.angle_alpha   90.00
_cell.angle_beta   90.00
_cell.angle_gamma   90.00
#
_symmetry.space_group_name_H-M   'P 1'
#
loop_
_entity.id
_entity.type
_entity.pdbx_description
1 polymer ?
#
loop_
_entity_poly.entity_id
_entity_poly.type
_entity_poly.pdbx_seq_one_letter_code
_entity_poly.pdbx_strand_id
1 'polypeptide(L)'
;MVAEHLAGACDTLDFIALTNHAQKPVFFEQHRMIEQARRILPGFPIFFGLEWNAPMGGHAGLVFPNGEREAENAYAFAAAHDRLGATTPSSVEAALDHLNALPAEERPVLFFNHPAAGQWSAESINRYLAADGASVEAAALVVGIEALHGHQAHAKVAAMDPYAYPGGAIGGLVDQVYACQRPFSLLLNSDFHVHKQERQPDYPLGVFNHVRVGVEAGHPPTPEAIFAGLRRGRTCASQGHWLDLGDFSVDDHFIGDTWMGGAGVLRVVFEATEAIEKVELIGQWQPNVAPAALECLGSRPAGRSEWTLEVPLDAQGFVRLRIIAESRARPDPGPPAPKHFLTSAILLDARRDR
;
A
#
# COMPACT_ATOMS: atom_id res chain seq x y z
N MET A 1 -25.08 -12.11 6.15
CA MET A 1 -24.29 -10.89 6.40
C MET A 1 -22.79 -11.15 6.29
N VAL A 2 -22.04 -11.71 7.25
CA VAL A 2 -20.57 -11.93 7.08
C VAL A 2 -20.24 -12.84 5.88
N ALA A 3 -20.92 -13.98 5.76
CA ALA A 3 -20.70 -14.91 4.65
C ALA A 3 -21.00 -14.30 3.26
N GLU A 4 -21.96 -13.37 3.18
CA GLU A 4 -22.32 -12.70 1.92
C GLU A 4 -21.23 -11.71 1.50
N HIS A 5 -20.63 -10.98 2.44
CA HIS A 5 -19.54 -10.05 2.14
C HIS A 5 -18.22 -10.75 1.78
N LEU A 6 -18.04 -12.00 2.23
CA LEU A 6 -16.86 -12.82 1.90
C LEU A 6 -17.04 -13.65 0.62
N ALA A 7 -18.24 -13.65 0.03
CA ALA A 7 -18.51 -14.42 -1.17
C ALA A 7 -17.60 -13.95 -2.32
N GLY A 8 -16.87 -14.90 -2.93
CA GLY A 8 -15.94 -14.62 -4.03
C GLY A 8 -14.61 -13.98 -3.63
N ALA A 9 -14.36 -13.73 -2.33
CA ALA A 9 -13.10 -13.15 -1.88
C ALA A 9 -11.89 -14.01 -2.30
N CYS A 10 -11.98 -15.34 -2.14
CA CYS A 10 -10.91 -16.26 -2.51
C CYS A 10 -10.75 -16.45 -4.03
N ASP A 11 -11.66 -15.94 -4.85
CA ASP A 11 -11.53 -16.04 -6.31
C ASP A 11 -10.51 -15.03 -6.84
N THR A 12 -10.20 -13.98 -6.07
CA THR A 12 -9.41 -12.83 -6.54
C THR A 12 -8.40 -12.28 -5.52
N LEU A 13 -8.44 -12.74 -4.27
CA LEU A 13 -7.56 -12.30 -3.19
C LEU A 13 -6.94 -13.51 -2.50
N ASP A 14 -5.72 -13.32 -2.00
CA ASP A 14 -4.99 -14.29 -1.18
C ASP A 14 -5.05 -13.97 0.32
N PHE A 15 -5.41 -12.72 0.68
CA PHE A 15 -5.60 -12.29 2.06
C PHE A 15 -6.52 -11.08 2.13
N ILE A 16 -7.05 -10.81 3.33
CA ILE A 16 -7.75 -9.56 3.64
C ILE A 16 -7.34 -9.04 5.02
N ALA A 17 -7.45 -7.73 5.22
CA ALA A 17 -7.41 -7.10 6.54
C ALA A 17 -8.74 -6.40 6.80
N LEU A 18 -9.34 -6.64 7.97
CA LEU A 18 -10.57 -5.95 8.38
C LEU A 18 -10.17 -4.82 9.34
N THR A 19 -10.41 -3.57 8.93
CA THR A 19 -9.88 -2.36 9.58
C THR A 19 -10.99 -1.38 9.96
N ASN A 20 -11.85 -1.72 10.93
CA ASN A 20 -12.83 -0.73 11.39
C ASN A 20 -12.13 0.46 12.06
N HIS A 21 -12.81 1.61 12.03
CA HIS A 21 -12.47 2.80 12.80
C HIS A 21 -12.26 2.52 14.30
N ALA A 22 -11.14 3.00 14.83
CA ALA A 22 -10.69 2.74 16.19
C ALA A 22 -11.51 3.40 17.32
N GLN A 23 -12.39 4.35 17.01
CA GLN A 23 -13.18 5.08 18.01
C GLN A 23 -14.53 4.43 18.38
N LYS A 24 -14.89 3.31 17.73
CA LYS A 24 -16.24 2.72 17.86
C LYS A 24 -16.23 1.56 18.87
N PRO A 25 -17.32 1.33 19.63
CA PRO A 25 -17.47 0.14 20.50
C PRO A 25 -17.60 -1.19 19.71
N VAL A 26 -17.25 -1.18 18.42
CA VAL A 26 -17.35 -2.30 17.48
C VAL A 26 -16.15 -3.23 17.55
N PHE A 27 -15.14 -3.00 18.39
CA PHE A 27 -13.98 -3.92 18.48
C PHE A 27 -14.39 -5.35 18.84
N PHE A 28 -15.30 -5.53 19.79
CA PHE A 28 -15.80 -6.86 20.14
C PHE A 28 -16.63 -7.48 19.01
N GLU A 29 -17.37 -6.66 18.26
CA GLU A 29 -18.12 -7.10 17.09
C GLU A 29 -17.17 -7.52 15.96
N GLN A 30 -16.14 -6.71 15.69
CA GLN A 30 -15.10 -6.98 14.72
C GLN A 30 -14.33 -8.26 15.05
N HIS A 31 -13.95 -8.45 16.32
CA HIS A 31 -13.28 -9.67 16.75
C HIS A 31 -14.14 -10.90 16.45
N ARG A 32 -15.43 -10.87 16.83
CA ARG A 32 -16.39 -11.94 16.51
C ARG A 32 -16.58 -12.13 15.01
N MET A 33 -16.59 -11.04 14.23
CA MET A 33 -16.69 -11.09 12.77
C MET A 33 -15.47 -11.75 12.14
N ILE A 34 -14.27 -11.44 12.61
CA ILE A 34 -13.01 -12.07 12.16
C ILE A 34 -13.00 -13.56 12.53
N GLU A 35 -13.38 -13.92 13.76
CA GLU A 35 -13.51 -15.32 14.18
C GLU A 35 -14.53 -16.08 13.31
N GLN A 36 -15.64 -15.44 12.95
CA GLN A 36 -16.62 -16.02 12.04
C GLN A 36 -16.07 -16.15 10.62
N ALA A 37 -15.37 -15.13 10.12
CA ALA A 37 -14.76 -15.11 8.79
C ALA A 37 -13.71 -16.21 8.64
N ARG A 38 -12.82 -16.40 9.63
CA ARG A 38 -11.82 -17.47 9.67
C ARG A 38 -12.44 -18.87 9.74
N ARG A 39 -13.65 -19.01 10.32
CA ARG A 39 -14.43 -20.26 10.27
C ARG A 39 -15.07 -20.52 8.90
N ILE A 40 -15.46 -19.47 8.18
CA ILE A 40 -16.04 -19.57 6.83
C ILE A 40 -14.94 -19.88 5.79
N LEU A 41 -13.76 -19.28 5.93
CA LEU A 41 -12.62 -19.42 5.04
C LEU A 41 -11.41 -19.99 5.78
N PRO A 42 -11.43 -21.29 6.14
CA PRO A 42 -10.34 -21.91 6.89
C PRO A 42 -9.04 -21.88 6.09
N GLY A 43 -7.95 -21.41 6.71
CA GLY A 43 -6.64 -21.30 6.08
C GLY A 43 -6.45 -20.04 5.22
N PHE A 44 -7.48 -19.23 5.00
CA PHE A 44 -7.37 -17.94 4.33
C PHE A 44 -6.84 -16.88 5.31
N PRO A 45 -5.72 -16.20 5.02
CA PRO A 45 -5.20 -15.12 5.86
C PRO A 45 -6.21 -13.96 5.99
N ILE A 46 -6.78 -13.81 7.19
CA ILE A 46 -7.68 -12.71 7.57
C ILE A 46 -7.05 -12.02 8.76
N PHE A 47 -6.58 -10.79 8.55
CA PHE A 47 -5.88 -10.01 9.57
C PHE A 47 -6.81 -9.11 10.37
N PHE A 48 -6.51 -8.98 11.65
CA PHE A 48 -7.12 -7.97 12.51
C PHE A 48 -6.42 -6.64 12.30
N GLY A 49 -7.15 -5.60 11.93
CA GLY A 49 -6.61 -4.25 11.87
C GLY A 49 -7.57 -3.20 12.39
N LEU A 50 -7.13 -1.95 12.35
CA LEU A 50 -7.93 -0.79 12.71
C LEU A 50 -7.54 0.39 11.84
N GLU A 51 -8.51 1.25 11.58
CA GLU A 51 -8.27 2.57 11.02
C GLU A 51 -8.16 3.59 12.16
N TRP A 52 -6.94 4.03 12.40
CA TRP A 52 -6.55 4.90 13.50
C TRP A 52 -6.75 6.38 13.14
N ASN A 53 -7.42 7.15 14.02
CA ASN A 53 -7.38 8.60 13.95
C ASN A 53 -6.04 9.10 14.48
N ALA A 54 -5.08 9.16 13.57
CA ALA A 54 -3.68 9.35 13.91
C ALA A 54 -3.35 10.83 14.22
N PRO A 55 -2.38 11.11 15.11
CA PRO A 55 -1.86 12.46 15.30
C PRO A 55 -1.21 12.99 14.02
N MET A 56 -1.27 14.31 13.83
CA MET A 56 -0.73 15.03 12.66
C MET A 56 -1.42 14.75 11.30
N GLY A 57 -2.71 14.42 11.33
CA GLY A 57 -3.62 14.96 10.31
C GLY A 57 -4.46 13.98 9.49
N GLY A 58 -4.34 12.66 9.68
CA GLY A 58 -5.07 11.71 8.84
C GLY A 58 -5.52 10.44 9.53
N HIS A 59 -6.00 9.51 8.72
CA HIS A 59 -6.21 8.13 9.14
C HIS A 59 -4.99 7.29 8.76
N ALA A 60 -4.60 6.39 9.65
CA ALA A 60 -3.58 5.39 9.38
C ALA A 60 -4.16 4.00 9.58
N GLY A 61 -3.88 3.10 8.65
CA GLY A 61 -4.17 1.68 8.82
C GLY A 61 -3.14 1.04 9.72
N LEU A 62 -3.59 0.28 10.71
CA LEU A 62 -2.77 -0.60 11.53
C LEU A 62 -3.28 -2.02 11.36
N VAL A 63 -2.41 -2.93 10.92
CA VAL A 63 -2.78 -4.34 10.68
C VAL A 63 -1.83 -5.21 11.50
N PHE A 64 -2.41 -6.02 12.39
CA PHE A 64 -1.67 -6.89 13.30
C PHE A 64 -1.44 -8.27 12.65
N PRO A 65 -0.27 -8.89 12.87
CA PRO A 65 -0.05 -10.28 12.50
C PRO A 65 -1.06 -11.18 13.21
N ASN A 66 -1.40 -12.31 12.59
CA ASN A 66 -2.29 -13.29 13.22
C ASN A 66 -1.66 -13.81 14.52
N GLY A 67 -2.40 -13.73 15.62
CA GLY A 67 -1.93 -14.24 16.91
C GLY A 67 -3.00 -14.16 17.98
N GLU A 68 -2.77 -14.83 19.12
CA GLU A 68 -3.73 -14.90 20.23
C GLU A 68 -4.06 -13.52 20.83
N ARG A 69 -3.13 -12.57 20.71
CA ARG A 69 -3.22 -11.23 21.31
C ARG A 69 -3.49 -10.12 20.30
N GLU A 70 -3.73 -10.43 19.03
CA GLU A 70 -3.92 -9.41 17.97
C GLU A 70 -5.04 -8.40 18.32
N ALA A 71 -6.17 -8.90 18.84
CA ALA A 71 -7.33 -8.08 19.18
C ALA A 71 -7.12 -7.30 20.49
N GLU A 72 -6.45 -7.91 21.48
CA GLU A 72 -6.05 -7.23 22.72
C GLU A 72 -5.07 -6.10 22.45
N ASN A 73 -4.05 -6.35 21.64
CA ASN A 73 -3.04 -5.36 21.25
C ASN A 73 -3.69 -4.21 20.46
N ALA A 74 -4.57 -4.52 19.50
CA ALA A 74 -5.35 -3.52 18.76
C ALA A 74 -6.21 -2.65 19.69
N TYR A 75 -6.91 -3.26 20.65
CA TYR A 75 -7.75 -2.55 21.61
C TYR A 75 -6.94 -1.68 22.56
N ALA A 76 -5.87 -2.21 23.14
CA ALA A 76 -4.99 -1.49 24.05
C ALA A 76 -4.37 -0.27 23.37
N PHE A 77 -3.94 -0.42 22.10
CA PHE A 77 -3.45 0.68 21.30
C PHE A 77 -4.53 1.74 21.05
N ALA A 78 -5.70 1.35 20.56
CA ALA A 78 -6.79 2.29 20.24
C ALA A 78 -7.25 3.07 21.47
N ALA A 79 -7.42 2.41 22.62
CA ALA A 79 -7.84 3.05 23.85
C ALA A 79 -6.83 4.10 24.35
N ALA A 80 -5.54 3.87 24.12
CA ALA A 80 -4.47 4.76 24.57
C ALA A 80 -4.14 5.88 23.57
N HIS A 81 -4.26 5.62 22.26
CA HIS A 81 -3.66 6.47 21.23
C HIS A 81 -4.61 6.99 20.14
N ASP A 82 -5.85 6.48 20.05
CA ASP A 82 -6.80 7.04 19.07
C ASP A 82 -7.19 8.47 19.43
N ARG A 83 -7.02 9.42 18.51
CA ARG A 83 -7.29 10.84 18.80
C ARG A 83 -8.74 11.13 19.17
N LEU A 84 -9.69 10.28 18.75
CA LEU A 84 -11.12 10.45 19.04
C LEU A 84 -11.60 9.55 20.19
N GLY A 85 -10.87 8.49 20.52
CA GLY A 85 -11.20 7.55 21.59
C GLY A 85 -10.42 7.75 22.90
N ALA A 86 -9.20 8.29 22.84
CA ALA A 86 -8.32 8.45 24.00
C ALA A 86 -8.73 9.66 24.86
N THR A 87 -8.55 9.54 26.18
CA THR A 87 -8.87 10.62 27.13
C THR A 87 -7.91 11.81 27.03
N THR A 88 -6.71 11.57 26.50
CA THR A 88 -5.66 12.58 26.34
C THR A 88 -5.06 12.44 24.94
N PRO A 89 -4.77 13.55 24.23
CA PRO A 89 -4.12 13.49 22.93
C PRO A 89 -2.78 12.76 23.00
N SER A 90 -2.59 11.74 22.16
CA SER A 90 -1.30 11.05 22.00
C SER A 90 -0.40 11.81 21.03
N SER A 91 0.91 11.80 21.29
CA SER A 91 1.92 12.17 20.27
C SER A 91 2.17 11.00 19.32
N VAL A 92 2.88 11.28 18.22
CA VAL A 92 3.39 10.26 17.29
C VAL A 92 4.36 9.34 18.05
N GLU A 93 5.32 9.90 18.77
CA GLU A 93 6.36 9.15 19.48
C GLU A 93 5.77 8.18 20.49
N ALA A 94 4.83 8.63 21.34
CA ALA A 94 4.21 7.78 22.35
C ALA A 94 3.44 6.60 21.75
N ALA A 95 2.79 6.81 20.59
CA ALA A 95 2.07 5.76 19.90
C ALA A 95 3.04 4.74 19.25
N LEU A 96 4.10 5.21 18.60
CA LEU A 96 5.10 4.33 17.99
C LEU A 96 5.92 3.59 19.05
N ASP A 97 6.21 4.21 20.20
CA ASP A 97 6.87 3.55 21.33
C ASP A 97 6.02 2.40 21.90
N HIS A 98 4.70 2.59 22.02
CA HIS A 98 3.79 1.50 22.41
C HIS A 98 3.89 0.32 21.43
N LEU A 99 3.78 0.58 20.12
CA LEU A 99 3.86 -0.48 19.11
C LEU A 99 5.24 -1.15 19.09
N ASN A 100 6.32 -0.38 19.27
CA ASN A 100 7.69 -0.91 19.32
C ASN A 100 7.96 -1.77 20.57
N ALA A 101 7.22 -1.54 21.66
CA ALA A 101 7.30 -2.36 22.87
C ALA A 101 6.68 -3.75 22.72
N LEU A 102 5.88 -3.99 21.67
CA LEU A 102 5.36 -5.33 21.35
C LEU A 102 6.49 -6.26 20.89
N PRO A 103 6.40 -7.58 21.18
CA PRO A 103 7.26 -8.60 20.59
C PRO A 103 7.28 -8.49 19.05
N ALA A 104 8.42 -8.78 18.42
CA ALA A 104 8.62 -8.52 16.99
C ALA A 104 7.59 -9.25 16.09
N GLU A 105 7.18 -10.44 16.51
CA GLU A 105 6.16 -11.29 15.91
C GLU A 105 4.72 -10.78 16.08
N GLU A 106 4.47 -9.93 17.08
CA GLU A 106 3.18 -9.29 17.33
C GLU A 106 3.09 -7.87 16.75
N ARG A 107 4.21 -7.32 16.24
CA ARG A 107 4.28 -5.94 15.76
C ARG A 107 3.42 -5.76 14.50
N PRO A 108 2.49 -4.78 14.50
CA PRO A 108 1.70 -4.48 13.33
C PRO A 108 2.52 -3.83 12.23
N VAL A 109 1.89 -3.70 11.07
CA VAL A 109 2.32 -2.76 10.04
C VAL A 109 1.38 -1.55 10.05
N LEU A 110 1.97 -0.37 9.84
CA LEU A 110 1.32 0.93 9.77
C LEU A 110 1.46 1.48 8.36
N PHE A 111 0.36 1.95 7.78
CA PHE A 111 0.38 2.70 6.53
C PHE A 111 -0.54 3.93 6.59
N PHE A 112 -0.21 4.94 5.79
CA PHE A 112 -0.99 6.18 5.72
C PHE A 112 -2.18 6.01 4.77
N ASN A 113 -3.40 6.11 5.30
CA ASN A 113 -4.61 5.96 4.48
C ASN A 113 -4.87 7.22 3.67
N HIS A 114 -5.40 6.99 2.46
CA HIS A 114 -6.05 7.92 1.56
C HIS A 114 -5.53 9.36 1.69
N PRO A 115 -4.23 9.63 1.46
CA PRO A 115 -3.59 10.93 1.72
C PRO A 115 -4.08 12.03 0.77
N ALA A 116 -5.36 12.40 0.89
CA ALA A 116 -5.94 13.53 0.22
C ALA A 116 -5.25 14.81 0.69
N ALA A 117 -5.32 15.86 -0.14
CA ALA A 117 -4.69 17.13 0.15
C ALA A 117 -5.04 17.63 1.57
N GLY A 118 -4.01 17.86 2.39
CA GLY A 118 -4.13 18.35 3.76
C GLY A 118 -4.29 17.28 4.85
N GLN A 119 -4.40 16.00 4.51
CA GLN A 119 -4.44 14.92 5.52
C GLN A 119 -3.05 14.48 5.97
N TRP A 120 -2.13 14.31 5.04
CA TRP A 120 -0.74 13.92 5.30
C TRP A 120 0.22 14.92 4.66
N SER A 121 1.40 15.09 5.25
CA SER A 121 2.46 15.96 4.75
C SER A 121 3.81 15.25 4.85
N ALA A 122 4.81 15.79 4.15
CA ALA A 122 6.19 15.35 4.27
C ALA A 122 6.68 15.38 5.72
N GLU A 123 6.36 16.47 6.43
CA GLU A 123 6.73 16.66 7.84
C GLU A 123 6.11 15.58 8.74
N SER A 124 4.81 15.30 8.58
CA SER A 124 4.17 14.28 9.40
C SER A 124 4.72 12.89 9.09
N ILE A 125 4.85 12.51 7.81
CA ILE A 125 5.44 11.21 7.43
C ILE A 125 6.86 11.06 7.99
N ASN A 126 7.73 12.07 7.82
CA ASN A 126 9.10 12.02 8.34
C ASN A 126 9.14 11.85 9.86
N ARG A 127 8.19 12.45 10.59
CA ARG A 127 8.10 12.28 12.04
C ARG A 127 7.73 10.85 12.43
N TYR A 128 6.78 10.22 11.74
CA TYR A 128 6.44 8.81 11.95
C TYR A 128 7.62 7.91 11.62
N LEU A 129 8.30 8.14 10.50
CA LEU A 129 9.48 7.38 10.10
C LEU A 129 10.64 7.51 11.09
N ALA A 130 10.83 8.68 11.71
CA ALA A 130 11.84 8.91 12.73
C ALA A 130 11.48 8.29 14.09
N ALA A 131 10.18 8.23 14.43
CA ALA A 131 9.68 7.57 15.64
C ALA A 131 9.62 6.04 15.50
N ASP A 132 9.66 5.52 14.27
CA ASP A 132 9.79 4.09 13.99
C ASP A 132 11.19 3.60 14.37
N GLY A 133 11.37 3.29 15.65
CA GLY A 133 12.64 2.86 16.26
C GLY A 133 13.17 1.50 15.80
N ALA A 134 12.56 0.87 14.79
CA ALA A 134 13.05 -0.37 14.21
C ALA A 134 14.32 -0.12 13.39
N SER A 135 15.49 -0.35 14.01
CA SER A 135 16.80 -0.38 13.33
C SER A 135 16.96 -1.56 12.36
N VAL A 136 15.99 -2.48 12.32
CA VAL A 136 15.99 -3.66 11.48
C VAL A 136 14.81 -3.58 10.51
N GLU A 137 15.11 -3.48 9.21
CA GLU A 137 14.13 -3.42 8.12
C GLU A 137 13.06 -4.54 8.20
N ALA A 138 13.41 -5.70 8.77
CA ALA A 138 12.52 -6.86 8.91
C ALA A 138 11.36 -6.65 9.90
N ALA A 139 11.44 -5.66 10.80
CA ALA A 139 10.43 -5.40 11.83
C ALA A 139 9.94 -3.94 11.85
N ALA A 140 10.11 -3.21 10.74
CA ALA A 140 9.60 -1.85 10.58
C ALA A 140 8.09 -1.77 10.84
N LEU A 141 7.66 -0.76 11.59
CA LEU A 141 6.24 -0.47 11.81
C LEU A 141 5.67 0.31 10.64
N VAL A 142 6.34 1.39 10.22
CA VAL A 142 5.82 2.29 9.19
C VAL A 142 6.25 1.78 7.82
N VAL A 143 5.31 1.16 7.11
CA VAL A 143 5.60 0.38 5.89
C VAL A 143 5.14 1.04 4.61
N GLY A 144 4.14 1.93 4.63
CA GLY A 144 3.58 2.37 3.35
C GLY A 144 2.57 3.51 3.40
N ILE A 145 2.04 3.82 2.22
CA ILE A 145 1.04 4.86 1.97
C ILE A 145 0.11 4.44 0.84
N GLU A 146 -1.16 4.81 0.95
CA GLU A 146 -2.10 4.65 -0.17
C GLU A 146 -1.81 5.68 -1.27
N ALA A 147 -1.72 5.20 -2.51
CA ALA A 147 -1.51 6.06 -3.67
C ALA A 147 -2.76 6.86 -4.07
N LEU A 148 -3.94 6.26 -3.83
CA LEU A 148 -5.28 6.80 -4.08
C LEU A 148 -6.22 6.22 -3.02
N HIS A 149 -7.32 6.92 -2.76
CA HIS A 149 -8.36 6.42 -1.87
C HIS A 149 -9.16 5.26 -2.47
N GLY A 150 -9.69 4.42 -1.59
CA GLY A 150 -10.75 3.46 -1.90
C GLY A 150 -12.14 4.12 -2.01
N HIS A 151 -13.20 3.32 -2.05
CA HIS A 151 -14.56 3.83 -2.18
C HIS A 151 -15.05 4.42 -0.86
N GLN A 152 -15.05 5.75 -0.78
CA GLN A 152 -15.43 6.49 0.41
C GLN A 152 -16.92 6.29 0.74
N ALA A 153 -17.26 6.27 2.04
CA ALA A 153 -18.63 6.02 2.53
C ALA A 153 -19.72 7.05 2.11
N HIS A 154 -19.37 8.03 1.28
CA HIS A 154 -20.22 9.14 0.85
C HIS A 154 -20.23 9.27 -0.68
N ALA A 155 -21.41 9.53 -1.27
CA ALA A 155 -21.64 9.63 -2.72
C ALA A 155 -20.79 10.68 -3.47
N LYS A 156 -20.14 11.61 -2.76
CA LYS A 156 -19.19 12.54 -3.36
C LYS A 156 -17.83 11.86 -3.47
N VAL A 157 -17.64 11.14 -4.56
CA VAL A 157 -16.31 10.69 -4.97
C VAL A 157 -15.55 11.93 -5.43
N ALA A 158 -14.59 12.39 -4.62
CA ALA A 158 -13.62 13.36 -5.10
C ALA A 158 -12.89 12.74 -6.31
N ALA A 159 -12.58 13.53 -7.33
CA ALA A 159 -11.88 13.01 -8.50
C ALA A 159 -10.57 12.32 -8.06
N MET A 160 -10.41 11.04 -8.44
CA MET A 160 -9.17 10.27 -8.25
C MET A 160 -8.20 10.61 -9.37
N ASP A 161 -7.60 11.79 -9.31
CA ASP A 161 -6.55 12.19 -10.23
C ASP A 161 -5.17 11.77 -9.66
N PRO A 162 -4.52 10.71 -10.15
CA PRO A 162 -3.21 10.26 -9.67
C PRO A 162 -2.09 11.27 -9.93
N TYR A 163 -2.29 12.25 -10.82
CA TYR A 163 -1.31 13.28 -11.09
C TYR A 163 -1.28 14.33 -9.97
N ALA A 164 -2.40 14.51 -9.27
CA ALA A 164 -2.54 15.45 -8.17
C ALA A 164 -2.61 14.77 -6.79
N TYR A 165 -2.86 13.46 -6.73
CA TYR A 165 -3.02 12.77 -5.44
C TYR A 165 -1.67 12.61 -4.72
N PRO A 166 -1.50 13.17 -3.50
CA PRO A 166 -0.20 13.24 -2.82
C PRO A 166 0.52 11.89 -2.67
N GLY A 167 -0.21 10.79 -2.49
CA GLY A 167 0.37 9.46 -2.34
C GLY A 167 1.01 8.89 -3.61
N GLY A 168 0.49 9.22 -4.80
CA GLY A 168 0.90 8.60 -6.08
C GLY A 168 1.55 9.55 -7.10
N ALA A 169 1.42 10.86 -6.90
CA ALA A 169 1.95 11.89 -7.79
C ALA A 169 3.50 11.85 -7.88
N ILE A 170 4.04 12.32 -9.01
CA ILE A 170 5.49 12.49 -9.19
C ILE A 170 5.98 13.60 -8.26
N GLY A 171 7.01 13.32 -7.46
CA GLY A 171 7.47 14.22 -6.39
C GLY A 171 6.53 14.29 -5.18
N GLY A 172 5.53 13.41 -5.14
CA GLY A 172 4.58 13.29 -4.03
C GLY A 172 5.20 12.75 -2.74
N LEU A 173 4.35 12.38 -1.80
CA LEU A 173 4.74 11.93 -0.47
C LEU A 173 5.56 10.63 -0.51
N VAL A 174 5.21 9.69 -1.38
CA VAL A 174 5.93 8.40 -1.50
C VAL A 174 7.35 8.59 -2.03
N ASP A 175 7.53 9.46 -3.02
CA ASP A 175 8.82 9.70 -3.68
C ASP A 175 9.85 10.32 -2.72
N GLN A 176 9.39 11.09 -1.73
CA GLN A 176 10.25 11.65 -0.69
C GLN A 176 10.80 10.57 0.25
N VAL A 177 10.02 9.53 0.53
CA VAL A 177 10.49 8.38 1.33
C VAL A 177 11.53 7.58 0.54
N TYR A 178 11.27 7.32 -0.75
CA TYR A 178 12.22 6.64 -1.62
C TYR A 178 13.51 7.43 -1.81
N ALA A 179 13.44 8.76 -1.91
CA ALA A 179 14.61 9.62 -1.98
C ALA A 179 15.53 9.50 -0.74
N CYS A 180 14.97 9.15 0.42
CA CYS A 180 15.72 8.83 1.64
C CYS A 180 16.25 7.39 1.67
N GLN A 181 16.23 6.65 0.55
CA GLN A 181 16.72 5.27 0.44
C GLN A 181 16.02 4.29 1.41
N ARG A 182 14.73 4.52 1.67
CA ARG A 182 13.92 3.65 2.52
C ARG A 182 12.92 2.86 1.67
N PRO A 183 12.87 1.52 1.77
CA PRO A 183 11.81 0.73 1.18
C PRO A 183 10.46 1.16 1.74
N PHE A 184 9.46 1.27 0.86
CA PHE A 184 8.14 1.77 1.23
C PHE A 184 7.07 1.21 0.30
N SER A 185 6.03 0.63 0.88
CA SER A 185 4.90 0.07 0.16
C SER A 185 3.97 1.15 -0.35
N LEU A 186 3.77 1.19 -1.66
CA LEU A 186 2.70 1.90 -2.32
C LEU A 186 1.46 0.99 -2.37
N LEU A 187 0.33 1.48 -1.87
CA LEU A 187 -0.87 0.69 -1.62
C LEU A 187 -2.10 1.26 -2.34
N LEU A 188 -3.09 0.41 -2.58
CA LEU A 188 -4.45 0.78 -3.00
C LEU A 188 -5.41 -0.19 -2.32
N ASN A 189 -5.99 0.22 -1.19
CA ASN A 189 -7.00 -0.58 -0.52
C ASN A 189 -8.40 -0.17 -0.98
N SER A 190 -9.38 -1.04 -0.73
CA SER A 190 -10.76 -0.79 -1.12
C SER A 190 -11.44 0.28 -0.30
N ASP A 191 -10.99 0.50 0.94
CA ASP A 191 -11.69 1.30 1.96
C ASP A 191 -13.19 0.93 2.01
N PHE A 192 -13.46 -0.37 2.12
CA PHE A 192 -14.79 -0.93 1.88
C PHE A 192 -15.80 -0.37 2.89
N HIS A 193 -16.93 0.14 2.39
CA HIS A 193 -18.04 0.61 3.20
C HIS A 193 -19.38 0.12 2.69
N VAL A 194 -20.32 -0.16 3.60
CA VAL A 194 -21.74 -0.13 3.23
C VAL A 194 -22.11 1.34 3.03
N HIS A 195 -22.50 1.72 1.81
CA HIS A 195 -22.73 3.12 1.45
C HIS A 195 -23.81 3.73 2.35
N LYS A 196 -23.48 4.82 3.07
CA LYS A 196 -24.32 5.34 4.16
C LYS A 196 -25.69 5.83 3.71
N GLN A 197 -25.83 6.25 2.45
CA GLN A 197 -27.06 6.82 1.89
C GLN A 197 -27.92 5.75 1.19
N GLU A 198 -27.30 4.88 0.41
CA GLU A 198 -28.00 3.90 -0.42
C GLU A 198 -28.19 2.56 0.29
N ARG A 199 -27.48 2.34 1.42
CA ARG A 199 -27.44 1.10 2.19
C ARG A 199 -27.09 -0.14 1.36
N GLN A 200 -26.49 0.07 0.19
CA GLN A 200 -25.94 -1.00 -0.63
C GLN A 200 -24.48 -1.21 -0.23
N PRO A 201 -24.01 -2.47 -0.20
CA PRO A 201 -22.60 -2.75 -0.01
C PRO A 201 -21.78 -2.14 -1.15
N ASP A 202 -20.51 -1.91 -0.87
CA ASP A 202 -19.49 -1.65 -1.87
C ASP A 202 -19.39 -2.78 -2.92
N TYR A 203 -18.42 -2.67 -3.82
CA TYR A 203 -17.99 -3.77 -4.68
C TYR A 203 -17.68 -5.06 -3.90
N PRO A 204 -17.77 -6.24 -4.54
CA PRO A 204 -17.14 -7.43 -3.99
C PRO A 204 -15.67 -7.18 -3.64
N LEU A 205 -15.18 -7.83 -2.58
CA LEU A 205 -13.82 -7.63 -2.08
C LEU A 205 -12.79 -7.84 -3.20
N GLY A 206 -11.84 -6.90 -3.33
CA GLY A 206 -10.75 -6.99 -4.30
C GLY A 206 -11.08 -6.56 -5.74
N VAL A 207 -12.34 -6.26 -6.04
CA VAL A 207 -12.78 -5.87 -7.40
C VAL A 207 -12.34 -4.46 -7.77
N PHE A 208 -12.42 -3.51 -6.83
CA PHE A 208 -12.15 -2.10 -7.11
C PHE A 208 -10.66 -1.74 -7.00
N ASN A 209 -10.10 -1.86 -5.80
CA ASN A 209 -8.69 -1.64 -5.51
C ASN A 209 -8.14 -2.88 -4.81
N HIS A 210 -6.91 -3.27 -5.12
CA HIS A 210 -6.19 -4.30 -4.39
C HIS A 210 -4.69 -4.07 -4.44
N VAL A 211 -3.98 -4.77 -3.55
CA VAL A 211 -2.52 -4.79 -3.49
C VAL A 211 -2.03 -6.22 -3.69
N ARG A 212 -1.04 -6.38 -4.56
CA ARG A 212 -0.24 -7.59 -4.70
C ARG A 212 1.02 -7.42 -3.88
N VAL A 213 1.33 -8.41 -3.04
CA VAL A 213 2.51 -8.40 -2.18
C VAL A 213 3.46 -9.49 -2.65
N GLY A 214 4.69 -9.11 -2.98
CA GLY A 214 5.75 -10.02 -3.38
C GLY A 214 6.24 -10.82 -2.17
N VAL A 215 6.08 -12.14 -2.25
CA VAL A 215 6.67 -13.11 -1.32
C VAL A 215 7.84 -13.82 -1.99
N GLU A 216 8.69 -14.45 -1.20
CA GLU A 216 9.84 -15.18 -1.74
C GLU A 216 9.41 -16.27 -2.72
N ALA A 217 10.08 -16.35 -3.86
CA ALA A 217 9.77 -17.35 -4.86
C ALA A 217 9.86 -18.78 -4.27
N GLY A 218 8.87 -19.61 -4.61
CA GLY A 218 8.78 -20.99 -4.11
C GLY A 218 8.28 -21.12 -2.66
N HIS A 219 7.98 -20.02 -1.97
CA HIS A 219 7.38 -20.05 -0.63
C HIS A 219 5.88 -19.74 -0.70
N PRO A 220 5.05 -20.38 0.17
CA PRO A 220 3.64 -20.02 0.27
C PRO A 220 3.47 -18.60 0.82
N PRO A 221 2.37 -17.90 0.46
CA PRO A 221 2.07 -16.57 0.99
C PRO A 221 1.55 -16.65 2.43
N THR A 222 2.41 -17.04 3.37
CA THR A 222 2.05 -17.07 4.79
C THR A 222 1.86 -15.64 5.33
N PRO A 223 1.12 -15.46 6.44
CA PRO A 223 1.07 -14.19 7.16
C PRO A 223 2.41 -13.49 7.34
N GLU A 224 3.43 -14.23 7.73
CA GLU A 224 4.78 -13.72 7.96
C GLU A 224 5.43 -13.24 6.66
N ALA A 225 5.27 -14.00 5.57
CA ALA A 225 5.78 -13.65 4.25
C ALA A 225 5.10 -12.39 3.70
N ILE A 226 3.78 -12.25 3.90
CA ILE A 226 3.01 -11.06 3.51
C ILE A 226 3.52 -9.83 4.28
N PHE A 227 3.68 -9.93 5.60
CA PHE A 227 4.19 -8.83 6.42
C PHE A 227 5.63 -8.46 6.05
N ALA A 228 6.48 -9.46 5.79
CA ALA A 228 7.85 -9.22 5.32
C ALA A 228 7.86 -8.49 3.96
N GLY A 229 7.01 -8.90 3.02
CA GLY A 229 6.85 -8.23 1.73
C GLY A 229 6.42 -6.77 1.86
N LEU A 230 5.41 -6.50 2.71
CA LEU A 230 4.96 -5.14 3.01
C LEU A 230 6.08 -4.27 3.62
N ARG A 231 6.82 -4.79 4.59
CA ARG A 231 7.95 -4.07 5.20
C ARG A 231 9.08 -3.77 4.22
N ARG A 232 9.27 -4.64 3.23
CA ARG A 232 10.26 -4.49 2.16
C ARG A 232 9.77 -3.62 1.00
N GLY A 233 8.54 -3.10 1.03
CA GLY A 233 8.00 -2.34 -0.09
C GLY A 233 7.79 -3.21 -1.34
N ARG A 234 7.63 -4.53 -1.21
CA ARG A 234 7.44 -5.45 -2.35
C ARG A 234 5.99 -5.44 -2.79
N THR A 235 5.49 -4.30 -3.27
CA THR A 235 4.07 -4.17 -3.62
C THR A 235 3.82 -3.64 -5.03
N CYS A 236 2.74 -4.14 -5.61
CA CYS A 236 2.05 -3.51 -6.73
C CYS A 236 0.61 -3.20 -6.30
N ALA A 237 0.14 -2.00 -6.61
CA ALA A 237 -1.20 -1.55 -6.27
C ALA A 237 -2.00 -1.32 -7.55
N SER A 238 -3.20 -1.91 -7.64
CA SER A 238 -3.98 -1.93 -8.88
C SER A 238 -5.44 -1.56 -8.64
N GLN A 239 -6.02 -0.82 -9.59
CA GLN A 239 -7.45 -0.59 -9.66
C GLN A 239 -8.09 -1.62 -10.61
N GLY A 240 -8.58 -2.72 -10.04
CA GLY A 240 -9.11 -3.88 -10.78
C GLY A 240 -8.04 -4.79 -11.36
N HIS A 241 -8.49 -5.88 -12.00
CA HIS A 241 -7.67 -6.97 -12.51
C HIS A 241 -7.52 -6.90 -14.03
N TRP A 242 -6.73 -5.94 -14.51
CA TRP A 242 -6.55 -5.67 -15.95
C TRP A 242 -5.11 -5.73 -16.43
N LEU A 243 -4.15 -5.84 -15.49
CA LEU A 243 -2.72 -5.88 -15.80
C LEU A 243 -2.00 -6.87 -14.88
N ASP A 244 -1.14 -7.67 -15.48
CA ASP A 244 -0.20 -8.55 -14.80
C ASP A 244 1.24 -8.13 -15.10
N LEU A 245 1.96 -7.76 -14.04
CA LEU A 245 3.38 -7.44 -14.13
C LEU A 245 4.19 -8.74 -14.18
N GLY A 246 4.88 -8.97 -15.30
CA GLY A 246 5.76 -10.13 -15.47
C GLY A 246 7.18 -9.86 -14.97
N ASP A 247 7.71 -8.66 -15.18
CA ASP A 247 9.04 -8.26 -14.74
C ASP A 247 9.09 -6.73 -14.53
N PHE A 248 9.69 -6.32 -13.43
CA PHE A 248 10.18 -4.96 -13.23
C PHE A 248 11.42 -5.06 -12.36
N SER A 249 12.56 -4.93 -13.01
CA SER A 249 13.86 -5.17 -12.39
C SER A 249 14.92 -4.24 -12.94
N VAL A 250 15.97 -4.03 -12.15
CA VAL A 250 17.28 -3.58 -12.63
C VAL A 250 18.23 -4.76 -12.48
N ASP A 251 18.65 -5.34 -13.60
CA ASP A 251 19.34 -6.63 -13.66
C ASP A 251 18.52 -7.74 -12.97
N ASP A 252 18.93 -8.16 -11.77
CA ASP A 252 18.26 -9.16 -10.92
C ASP A 252 17.65 -8.57 -9.63
N HIS A 253 17.57 -7.24 -9.53
CA HIS A 253 16.99 -6.53 -8.39
C HIS A 253 15.57 -6.09 -8.70
N PHE A 254 14.61 -6.51 -7.88
CA PHE A 254 13.18 -6.30 -8.12
C PHE A 254 12.61 -5.20 -7.22
N ILE A 255 11.30 -4.96 -7.35
CA ILE A 255 10.55 -4.06 -6.46
C ILE A 255 10.88 -4.39 -5.00
N GLY A 256 11.26 -3.37 -4.23
CA GLY A 256 11.64 -3.49 -2.81
C GLY A 256 13.10 -3.85 -2.55
N ASP A 257 13.89 -4.15 -3.59
CA ASP A 257 15.34 -4.32 -3.48
C ASP A 257 16.09 -3.00 -3.74
N THR A 258 17.38 -2.99 -3.40
CA THR A 258 18.30 -1.89 -3.67
C THR A 258 19.39 -2.35 -4.62
N TRP A 259 19.42 -1.79 -5.83
CA TRP A 259 20.50 -2.02 -6.80
C TRP A 259 21.74 -1.20 -6.41
N MET A 260 22.89 -1.88 -6.33
CA MET A 260 24.11 -1.36 -5.71
C MET A 260 25.12 -0.71 -6.68
N GLY A 261 24.74 -0.48 -7.93
CA GLY A 261 25.58 0.18 -8.93
C GLY A 261 26.18 -0.73 -10.00
N GLY A 262 26.84 -0.12 -10.98
CA GLY A 262 27.42 -0.80 -12.14
C GLY A 262 26.74 -0.46 -13.46
N ALA A 263 27.10 -1.15 -14.53
CA ALA A 263 26.33 -1.10 -15.78
C ALA A 263 25.10 -2.00 -15.60
N GLY A 264 23.92 -1.40 -15.46
CA GLY A 264 22.68 -2.12 -15.24
C GLY A 264 21.66 -1.89 -16.35
N VAL A 265 20.80 -2.88 -16.57
CA VAL A 265 19.67 -2.77 -17.50
C VAL A 265 18.38 -2.87 -16.70
N LEU A 266 17.56 -1.83 -16.80
CA LEU A 266 16.19 -1.85 -16.31
C LEU A 266 15.33 -2.58 -17.33
N ARG A 267 14.58 -3.59 -16.88
CA ARG A 267 13.64 -4.35 -17.71
C ARG A 267 12.23 -4.19 -17.17
N VAL A 268 11.28 -4.01 -18.08
CA VAL A 268 9.85 -4.03 -17.75
C VAL A 268 9.11 -4.96 -18.70
N VAL A 269 8.31 -5.86 -18.13
CA VAL A 269 7.44 -6.77 -18.83
C VAL A 269 6.08 -6.78 -18.15
N PHE A 270 5.01 -6.58 -18.90
CA PHE A 270 3.64 -6.76 -18.40
C PHE A 270 2.71 -7.30 -19.49
N GLU A 271 1.60 -7.88 -19.07
CA GLU A 271 0.48 -8.30 -19.90
C GLU A 271 -0.75 -7.49 -19.48
N ALA A 272 -1.45 -6.86 -20.43
CA ALA A 272 -2.66 -6.10 -20.14
C ALA A 272 -3.85 -6.65 -20.93
N THR A 273 -5.00 -6.82 -20.27
CA THR A 273 -6.25 -7.22 -20.93
C THR A 273 -6.98 -6.05 -21.60
N GLU A 274 -6.50 -4.83 -21.34
CA GLU A 274 -7.06 -3.58 -21.84
C GLU A 274 -5.98 -2.73 -22.51
N ALA A 275 -6.39 -1.84 -23.41
CA ALA A 275 -5.48 -0.88 -24.03
C ALA A 275 -4.89 0.07 -22.97
N ILE A 276 -3.63 0.42 -23.18
CA ILE A 276 -2.85 1.30 -22.32
C ILE A 276 -2.89 2.70 -22.90
N GLU A 277 -3.25 3.69 -22.09
CA GLU A 277 -3.11 5.10 -22.46
C GLU A 277 -1.65 5.54 -22.36
N LYS A 278 -0.99 5.15 -21.26
CA LYS A 278 0.33 5.64 -20.89
C LYS A 278 1.07 4.67 -19.98
N VAL A 279 2.38 4.57 -20.15
CA VAL A 279 3.31 3.96 -19.20
C VAL A 279 4.35 4.98 -18.79
N GLU A 280 4.57 5.15 -17.49
CA GLU A 280 5.57 6.07 -16.95
C GLU A 280 6.53 5.32 -16.04
N LEU A 281 7.82 5.42 -16.37
CA LEU A 281 8.90 5.13 -15.43
C LEU A 281 9.15 6.42 -14.65
N ILE A 282 8.83 6.41 -13.36
CA ILE A 282 8.94 7.56 -12.46
C ILE A 282 10.13 7.32 -11.55
N GLY A 283 10.94 8.34 -11.31
CA GLY A 283 12.06 8.19 -10.40
C GLY A 283 13.03 9.36 -10.44
N GLN A 284 14.21 9.12 -9.88
CA GLN A 284 15.34 10.03 -9.94
C GLN A 284 16.64 9.22 -10.07
N TRP A 285 17.52 9.64 -10.98
CA TRP A 285 18.84 9.04 -11.13
C TRP A 285 19.88 9.63 -10.18
N GLN A 286 19.61 10.78 -9.57
CA GLN A 286 20.55 11.49 -8.70
C GLN A 286 19.80 12.07 -7.49
N PRO A 287 20.39 12.07 -6.29
CA PRO A 287 19.70 12.44 -5.05
C PRO A 287 19.33 13.93 -4.98
N ASN A 288 20.02 14.79 -5.75
CA ASN A 288 19.79 16.24 -5.76
C ASN A 288 18.91 16.69 -6.93
N VAL A 289 18.33 15.75 -7.67
CA VAL A 289 17.43 16.03 -8.80
C VAL A 289 16.02 15.67 -8.37
N ALA A 290 15.05 16.55 -8.65
CA ALA A 290 13.66 16.27 -8.34
C ALA A 290 13.16 15.03 -9.10
N PRO A 291 12.34 14.17 -8.48
CA PRO A 291 11.70 13.06 -9.17
C PRO A 291 10.93 13.52 -10.41
N ALA A 292 11.00 12.74 -11.48
CA ALA A 292 10.36 13.02 -12.77
C ALA A 292 9.85 11.74 -13.43
N ALA A 293 9.09 11.88 -14.52
CA ALA A 293 8.91 10.80 -15.48
C ALA A 293 10.23 10.66 -16.28
N LEU A 294 11.01 9.65 -15.95
CA LEU A 294 12.30 9.34 -16.58
C LEU A 294 12.10 8.81 -17.99
N GLU A 295 11.06 8.00 -18.18
CA GLU A 295 10.59 7.53 -19.49
C GLU A 295 9.07 7.55 -19.53
N CYS A 296 8.52 7.82 -20.72
CA CYS A 296 7.09 7.87 -20.95
C CYS A 296 6.74 7.22 -22.29
N LEU A 297 6.09 6.06 -22.23
CA LEU A 297 5.54 5.40 -23.41
C LEU A 297 4.08 5.85 -23.60
N GLY A 298 3.75 6.22 -24.83
CA GLY A 298 2.38 6.56 -25.22
C GLY A 298 1.45 5.35 -25.30
N SER A 299 0.33 5.52 -25.99
CA SER A 299 -0.72 4.51 -26.07
C SER A 299 -0.22 3.17 -26.64
N ARG A 300 -0.70 2.07 -26.09
CA ARG A 300 -0.42 0.70 -26.58
C ARG A 300 -1.69 -0.13 -26.63
N PRO A 301 -1.83 -1.05 -27.59
CA PRO A 301 -2.93 -2.01 -27.57
C PRO A 301 -2.84 -2.93 -26.34
N ALA A 302 -3.95 -3.59 -26.02
CA ALA A 302 -3.94 -4.71 -25.07
C ALA A 302 -2.96 -5.81 -25.53
N GLY A 303 -2.43 -6.56 -24.57
CA GLY A 303 -1.48 -7.64 -24.77
C GLY A 303 -0.15 -7.42 -24.05
N ARG A 304 0.83 -8.26 -24.41
CA ARG A 304 2.19 -8.18 -23.88
C ARG A 304 2.92 -6.90 -24.28
N SER A 305 3.56 -6.27 -23.30
CA SER A 305 4.50 -5.17 -23.49
C SER A 305 5.82 -5.47 -22.82
N GLU A 306 6.92 -5.19 -23.51
CA GLU A 306 8.28 -5.37 -23.01
C GLU A 306 9.18 -4.24 -23.52
N TRP A 307 10.00 -3.69 -22.64
CA TRP A 307 11.08 -2.77 -23.01
C TRP A 307 12.19 -2.77 -21.97
N THR A 308 13.33 -2.23 -22.37
CA THR A 308 14.53 -2.08 -21.53
C THR A 308 15.06 -0.66 -21.61
N LEU A 309 15.76 -0.24 -20.55
CA LEU A 309 16.44 1.05 -20.46
C LEU A 309 17.79 0.86 -19.78
N GLU A 310 18.84 1.53 -20.25
CA GLU A 310 20.12 1.53 -19.53
C GLU A 310 20.02 2.38 -18.25
N VAL A 311 20.52 1.84 -17.15
CA VAL A 311 20.62 2.56 -15.88
C VAL A 311 21.98 3.27 -15.82
N PRO A 312 22.02 4.58 -15.50
CA PRO A 312 23.28 5.31 -15.36
C PRO A 312 24.22 4.65 -14.34
N LEU A 313 25.52 4.59 -14.66
CA LEU A 313 26.56 3.96 -13.83
C LEU A 313 26.62 4.50 -12.40
N ASP A 314 26.25 5.76 -12.22
CA ASP A 314 26.29 6.49 -10.95
C ASP A 314 24.90 6.72 -10.34
N ALA A 315 23.89 6.00 -10.84
CA ALA A 315 22.50 6.19 -10.44
C ALA A 315 22.28 5.99 -8.93
N GLN A 316 21.65 6.99 -8.32
CA GLN A 316 21.30 7.04 -6.92
C GLN A 316 19.95 7.70 -6.73
N GLY A 317 19.02 6.97 -6.16
CA GLY A 317 17.63 7.36 -6.08
C GLY A 317 16.74 6.14 -6.14
N PHE A 318 15.78 6.16 -7.06
CA PHE A 318 14.78 5.11 -7.15
C PHE A 318 14.10 5.15 -8.51
N VAL A 319 13.45 4.04 -8.85
CA VAL A 319 12.55 3.92 -10.00
C VAL A 319 11.28 3.18 -9.60
N ARG A 320 10.13 3.62 -10.10
CA ARG A 320 8.84 2.96 -9.96
C ARG A 320 8.01 3.14 -11.23
N LEU A 321 7.03 2.27 -11.43
CA LEU A 321 6.12 2.28 -12.57
C LEU A 321 4.74 2.84 -12.20
N ARG A 322 4.17 3.57 -13.16
CA ARG A 322 2.73 3.86 -13.27
C ARG A 322 2.25 3.50 -14.66
N ILE A 323 1.22 2.65 -14.75
CA ILE A 323 0.58 2.24 -16.00
C ILE A 323 -0.90 2.62 -15.93
N ILE A 324 -1.40 3.24 -16.99
CA ILE A 324 -2.74 3.83 -17.05
C ILE A 324 -3.54 3.16 -18.16
N ALA A 325 -4.70 2.60 -17.82
CA ALA A 325 -5.62 2.04 -18.79
C ALA A 325 -6.32 3.16 -19.60
N GLU A 326 -6.50 2.94 -20.90
CA GLU A 326 -7.28 3.83 -21.77
C GLU A 326 -8.76 3.80 -21.39
N SER A 327 -9.26 2.62 -21.00
CA SER A 327 -10.62 2.46 -20.53
C SER A 327 -10.87 3.28 -19.26
N ARG A 328 -11.97 4.04 -19.28
CA ARG A 328 -12.50 4.75 -18.11
C ARG A 328 -13.56 3.92 -17.37
N ALA A 329 -13.88 2.72 -17.86
CA ALA A 329 -14.89 1.88 -17.25
C ALA A 329 -14.38 1.37 -15.89
N ARG A 330 -15.16 1.66 -14.86
CA ARG A 330 -15.00 1.11 -13.51
C ARG A 330 -16.23 0.26 -13.19
N PRO A 331 -16.12 -0.72 -12.29
CA PRO A 331 -17.30 -1.42 -11.81
C PRO A 331 -18.31 -0.41 -11.24
N ASP A 332 -19.62 -0.70 -11.33
CA ASP A 332 -20.66 0.08 -10.66
C ASP A 332 -20.60 -0.13 -9.13
N PRO A 333 -20.79 0.90 -8.29
CA PRO A 333 -21.32 2.24 -8.61
C PRO A 333 -20.27 3.32 -8.94
N GLY A 334 -19.03 2.94 -9.28
CA GLY A 334 -17.90 3.86 -9.40
C GLY A 334 -18.01 4.79 -10.59
N PRO A 335 -17.71 6.09 -10.45
CA PRO A 335 -17.72 6.99 -11.59
C PRO A 335 -16.63 6.59 -12.59
N PRO A 336 -16.86 6.77 -13.91
CA PRO A 336 -15.84 6.54 -14.91
C PRO A 336 -14.58 7.37 -14.64
N ALA A 337 -13.43 6.70 -14.59
CA ALA A 337 -12.13 7.32 -14.38
C ALA A 337 -11.01 6.36 -14.79
N PRO A 338 -9.82 6.87 -15.14
CA PRO A 338 -8.68 6.03 -15.50
C PRO A 338 -8.40 4.98 -14.43
N LYS A 339 -8.05 3.76 -14.83
CA LYS A 339 -7.55 2.72 -13.91
C LYS A 339 -6.03 2.75 -13.90
N HIS A 340 -5.47 2.52 -12.72
CA HIS A 340 -4.03 2.61 -12.49
C HIS A 340 -3.48 1.29 -12.00
N PHE A 341 -2.29 0.97 -12.49
CA PHE A 341 -1.40 -0.01 -11.90
C PHE A 341 -0.13 0.74 -11.49
N LEU A 342 0.27 0.57 -10.23
CA LEU A 342 1.36 1.29 -9.59
C LEU A 342 2.28 0.27 -8.93
N THR A 343 3.57 0.55 -8.93
CA THR A 343 4.54 -0.27 -8.20
C THR A 343 5.19 0.58 -7.11
N SER A 344 5.60 -0.09 -6.04
CA SER A 344 6.64 0.44 -5.17
C SER A 344 7.97 0.51 -5.92
N ALA A 345 8.97 1.14 -5.29
CA ALA A 345 10.22 1.40 -5.96
C ALA A 345 11.23 0.24 -5.91
N ILE A 346 12.09 0.22 -6.92
CA ILE A 346 13.45 -0.33 -6.83
C ILE A 346 14.34 0.83 -6.40
N LEU A 347 15.11 0.68 -5.32
CA LEU A 347 16.05 1.70 -4.87
C LEU A 347 17.38 1.57 -5.63
N LEU A 348 18.07 2.69 -5.82
CA LEU A 348 19.35 2.77 -6.54
C LEU A 348 20.38 3.40 -5.60
N ASP A 349 21.46 2.70 -5.29
CA ASP A 349 22.54 3.18 -4.41
C ASP A 349 23.93 2.79 -4.93
N ALA A 350 24.31 3.32 -6.10
CA ALA A 350 25.61 3.06 -6.71
C ALA A 350 26.84 3.57 -5.92
N ARG A 351 26.66 4.18 -4.73
CA ARG A 351 27.75 4.76 -3.91
C ARG A 351 28.13 3.94 -2.69
N ARG A 352 27.35 2.94 -2.27
CA ARG A 352 27.64 2.18 -1.04
C ARG A 352 28.95 1.38 -1.08
N ASP A 353 29.49 1.13 -2.27
CA ASP A 353 30.75 0.39 -2.49
C ASP A 353 31.97 1.28 -2.83
N ARG A 354 31.96 2.58 -2.48
CA ARG A 354 33.15 3.46 -2.58
C ARG A 354 33.70 3.93 -1.25
#